data_AF-A0AAD9T7F6-F1
#
_entry.id   AF-A0AAD9T7F6-F1
#
_cell.length_a   1.000
_cell.length_b   1.000
_cell.length_c   1.000
_cell.angle_alpha   90.00
_cell.angle_beta   90.00
_cell.angle_gamma   90.00
#
_symmetry.space_group_name_H-M   'P 1'
#
loop_
_entity.id
_entity.type
_entity.pdbx_description
1 polymer ?
#
loop_
_entity_poly.entity_id
_entity_poly.type
_entity_poly.pdbx_seq_one_letter_code
_entity_poly.pdbx_strand_id
1 'polypeptide(L)'
;MSRFEDPRLTRSEILSFLVDSQIFSNVSAHHLADPTPDFVADLYTQLLIYLDSFQEWANGVLAALEQLENPDFHVESVLRMNLYSRVKEVVASLHCPTLFTVKDLLKPNAERTEIFISAILNFCFHKDNKMNLLKPIVEELNLLDEQQKEWEAKLSQLNAEIAEYNEARERELPLVQEVDRELKELRQTISELNNHQMSLRTTYRKLKDVTIEMDAKVSPP
;
A
#
# COMPACT_ATOMS: atom_id res chain seq x y z
N MET A 1 39.26 20.32 18.45
CA MET A 1 38.01 20.17 17.69
C MET A 1 36.95 20.99 18.40
N SER A 2 36.33 21.96 17.72
CA SER A 2 35.28 22.79 18.32
C SER A 2 34.09 21.87 18.63
N ARG A 3 33.73 21.73 19.92
CA ARG A 3 32.46 21.10 20.28
C ARG A 3 31.37 22.00 19.73
N PHE A 4 30.67 21.55 18.69
CA PHE A 4 29.46 22.22 18.26
C PHE A 4 28.45 21.98 19.39
N GLU A 5 28.29 22.97 20.26
CA GLU A 5 27.23 22.97 21.25
C GLU A 5 26.02 23.60 20.57
N ASP A 6 24.93 22.84 20.47
CA ASP A 6 23.68 23.36 19.94
C ASP A 6 23.25 24.60 20.75
N PRO A 7 22.72 25.65 20.09
CA PRO A 7 22.39 26.88 20.77
C PRO A 7 21.33 26.62 21.85
N ARG A 8 21.59 27.12 23.06
CA ARG A 8 20.59 27.10 24.13
C ARG A 8 19.44 28.03 23.75
N LEU A 9 18.24 27.48 23.66
CA LEU A 9 17.04 28.23 23.36
C LEU A 9 16.60 29.00 24.60
N THR A 10 16.15 30.24 24.41
CA THR A 10 15.48 31.01 25.45
C THR A 10 14.13 30.39 25.76
N ARG A 11 13.60 30.63 26.97
CA ARG A 11 12.26 30.17 27.35
C ARG A 11 11.18 30.61 26.36
N SER A 12 11.30 31.82 25.81
CA SER A 12 10.33 32.32 24.83
C SER A 12 10.36 31.51 23.53
N GLU A 13 11.56 31.15 23.05
CA GLU A 13 11.73 30.34 21.84
C GLU A 13 11.25 28.90 22.05
N ILE A 14 11.51 28.33 23.23
CA ILE A 14 11.00 27.01 23.62
C ILE A 14 9.47 27.03 23.61
N LEU A 15 8.85 28.04 24.22
CA LEU A 15 7.39 28.17 24.27
C LEU A 15 6.78 28.32 22.87
N SER A 16 7.32 29.22 22.05
CA SER A 16 6.82 29.43 20.69
C SER A 16 6.91 28.13 19.90
N PHE A 17 8.05 27.43 19.93
CA PHE A 17 8.21 26.20 19.17
C PHE A 17 7.23 25.10 19.62
N LEU A 18 7.07 24.89 20.93
CA LEU A 18 6.18 23.86 21.47
C LEU A 18 4.71 24.10 21.07
N VAL A 19 4.29 25.37 21.00
CA VAL A 19 2.93 25.76 20.62
C VAL A 19 2.74 25.74 19.10
N ASP A 20 3.66 26.35 18.35
CA ASP A 20 3.59 26.46 16.88
C ASP A 20 3.63 25.07 16.23
N SER A 21 4.43 24.17 16.77
CA SER A 21 4.55 22.77 16.30
C SER A 21 3.48 21.85 16.88
N GLN A 22 2.55 22.38 17.69
CA GLN A 22 1.47 21.65 18.36
C GLN A 22 1.95 20.46 19.21
N ILE A 23 3.17 20.54 19.73
CA ILE A 23 3.78 19.49 20.56
C ILE A 23 3.19 19.55 21.97
N PHE A 24 3.11 20.74 22.56
CA PHE A 24 2.61 20.90 23.92
C PHE A 24 1.96 22.26 24.15
N SER A 25 0.63 22.30 24.11
CA SER A 25 -0.14 23.56 24.11
C SER A 25 -0.33 24.18 25.50
N ASN A 26 -0.25 23.41 26.58
CA ASN A 26 -0.50 23.86 27.96
C ASN A 26 0.78 24.33 28.68
N VAL A 27 1.78 24.78 27.93
CA VAL A 27 3.06 25.23 28.47
C VAL A 27 3.03 26.72 28.82
N SER A 28 3.65 27.10 29.93
CA SER A 28 3.78 28.50 30.34
C SER A 28 5.23 28.80 30.74
N ALA A 29 5.61 30.08 30.70
CA ALA A 29 6.94 30.51 31.14
C ALA A 29 7.21 30.15 32.61
N HIS A 30 6.17 30.11 33.45
CA HIS A 30 6.28 29.69 34.85
C HIS A 30 6.63 28.21 34.97
N HIS A 31 6.00 27.34 34.17
CA HIS A 31 6.30 25.90 34.18
C HIS A 31 7.77 25.61 33.79
N LEU A 32 8.37 26.43 32.92
CA LEU A 32 9.79 26.30 32.58
C LEU A 32 10.72 26.92 33.64
N ALA A 33 10.26 27.96 34.34
CA ALA A 33 11.03 28.63 35.38
C ALA A 33 11.10 27.82 36.68
N ASP A 34 10.03 27.10 37.01
CA ASP A 34 9.92 26.21 38.17
C ASP A 34 9.26 24.89 37.74
N PRO A 35 10.02 23.99 37.09
CA PRO A 35 9.48 22.75 36.56
C PRO A 35 9.04 21.80 37.69
N THR A 36 7.84 21.24 37.57
CA THR A 36 7.39 20.14 38.43
C THR A 36 7.74 18.80 37.79
N PRO A 37 7.93 17.72 38.58
CA PRO A 37 8.23 16.39 38.04
C PRO A 37 7.18 15.90 37.03
N ASP A 38 5.90 16.15 37.30
CA ASP A 38 4.80 15.72 36.43
C ASP A 38 4.77 16.55 35.14
N PHE A 39 4.98 17.87 35.22
CA PHE A 39 5.10 18.72 34.03
C PHE A 39 6.25 18.27 33.12
N VAL A 40 7.42 17.98 33.69
CA VAL A 40 8.58 17.53 32.91
C VAL A 40 8.36 16.15 32.31
N ALA A 41 7.67 15.25 33.04
CA ALA A 41 7.30 13.95 32.50
C ALA A 41 6.35 14.06 31.30
N ASP A 42 5.31 14.90 31.41
CA ASP A 42 4.38 15.15 30.31
C ASP A 42 5.09 15.78 29.11
N LEU A 43 5.91 16.81 29.36
CA LEU A 43 6.65 17.50 28.31
C LEU A 43 7.57 16.55 27.54
N TYR A 44 8.37 15.74 28.23
CA TYR A 44 9.24 14.78 27.55
C TYR A 44 8.45 13.69 26.83
N THR A 45 7.32 13.25 27.38
CA THR A 45 6.44 12.29 26.70
C THR A 45 5.96 12.85 25.37
N GLN A 46 5.48 14.09 25.35
CA GLN A 46 5.00 14.74 24.13
C GLN A 46 6.12 14.97 23.11
N LEU A 47 7.32 15.34 23.57
CA LEU A 47 8.50 15.43 22.71
C LEU A 47 8.86 14.08 22.09
N LEU A 48 8.80 12.99 22.86
CA LEU A 48 9.10 11.65 22.34
C LEU A 48 8.03 11.16 21.35
N ILE A 49 6.76 11.48 21.59
CA ILE A 49 5.64 11.19 20.66
C ILE A 49 5.87 11.93 19.35
N TYR A 50 6.19 13.22 19.41
CA TYR A 50 6.48 14.03 18.23
C TYR A 50 7.67 13.50 17.43
N LEU A 51 8.69 12.96 18.10
CA LEU A 51 9.82 12.30 17.46
C LEU A 51 9.50 10.92 16.88
N ASP A 52 8.28 10.40 17.08
CA ASP A 52 7.85 9.02 16.78
C ASP A 52 8.72 7.96 17.49
N SER A 53 9.28 8.33 18.63
CA SER A 53 10.17 7.48 19.44
C SER A 53 9.45 6.84 20.63
N PHE A 54 8.18 7.20 20.85
CA PHE A 54 7.38 6.74 21.98
C PHE A 54 6.46 5.56 21.63
N GLN A 55 5.91 5.52 20.41
CA GLN A 55 4.76 4.68 20.06
C GLN A 55 5.08 3.18 19.92
N GLU A 56 6.26 2.82 19.45
CA GLU A 56 6.66 1.40 19.30
C GLU A 56 6.88 0.69 20.66
N TRP A 57 7.01 1.44 21.76
CA TRP A 57 7.59 0.92 23.01
C TRP A 57 6.62 0.81 24.18
N ALA A 58 5.52 1.58 24.21
CA ALA A 58 4.53 1.51 25.28
C ALA A 58 3.86 0.12 25.37
N ASN A 59 3.67 -0.53 24.21
CA ASN A 59 2.95 -1.81 24.12
C ASN A 59 3.74 -2.99 24.74
N GLY A 60 5.07 -3.00 24.65
CA GLY A 60 5.89 -4.10 25.18
C GLY A 60 6.10 -4.03 26.70
N VAL A 61 6.04 -2.83 27.28
CA VAL A 61 6.35 -2.60 28.70
C VAL A 61 5.20 -3.01 29.61
N LEU A 62 3.95 -2.80 29.18
CA LEU A 62 2.77 -3.25 29.91
C LEU A 62 2.71 -4.78 30.02
N ALA A 63 3.08 -5.49 28.95
CA ALA A 63 3.14 -6.96 28.98
C ALA A 63 4.26 -7.50 29.90
N ALA A 64 5.39 -6.80 30.00
CA ALA A 64 6.47 -7.18 30.91
C ALA A 64 6.13 -6.90 32.39
N LEU A 65 5.28 -5.90 32.65
CA LEU A 65 4.83 -5.52 33.98
C LEU A 65 4.00 -6.64 34.64
N GLU A 66 3.24 -7.41 33.86
CA GLU A 66 2.47 -8.57 34.33
C GLU A 66 3.35 -9.70 34.91
N GLN A 67 4.67 -9.69 34.63
CA GLN A 67 5.62 -10.67 35.16
C GLN A 67 6.14 -10.30 36.56
N LEU A 68 5.85 -9.09 37.06
CA LEU A 68 6.24 -8.64 38.38
C LEU A 68 5.24 -9.10 39.44
N GLU A 69 5.73 -9.32 40.66
CA GLU A 69 4.85 -9.59 41.80
C GLU A 69 4.11 -8.30 42.18
N ASN A 70 2.76 -8.37 42.25
CA ASN A 70 1.88 -7.22 42.49
C ASN A 70 2.06 -6.07 41.46
N PRO A 71 1.73 -6.33 40.18
CA PRO A 71 1.98 -5.39 39.06
C PRO A 71 1.42 -3.98 39.29
N ASP A 72 0.25 -3.87 39.92
CA ASP A 72 -0.44 -2.60 40.15
C ASP A 72 0.39 -1.58 40.95
N PHE A 73 1.24 -2.03 41.88
CA PHE A 73 2.10 -1.15 42.66
C PHE A 73 3.31 -0.62 41.88
N HIS A 74 3.62 -1.24 40.73
CA HIS A 74 4.81 -0.94 39.95
C HIS A 74 4.52 -0.09 38.71
N VAL A 75 3.25 0.08 38.33
CA VAL A 75 2.83 0.81 37.11
C VAL A 75 3.51 2.17 37.00
N GLU A 76 3.37 3.03 37.99
CA GLU A 76 3.94 4.39 37.93
C GLU A 76 5.48 4.38 37.89
N SER A 77 6.11 3.51 38.68
CA SER A 77 7.57 3.41 38.74
C SER A 77 8.16 2.92 37.42
N VAL A 78 7.54 1.92 36.80
CA VAL A 78 7.95 1.36 35.51
C VAL A 78 7.76 2.39 34.40
N LEU A 79 6.63 3.10 34.37
CA LEU A 79 6.38 4.16 33.41
C LEU A 79 7.42 5.30 33.53
N ARG A 80 7.67 5.80 34.75
CA ARG A 80 8.67 6.86 34.97
C ARG A 80 10.09 6.40 34.61
N MET A 81 10.46 5.17 34.95
CA MET A 81 11.79 4.64 34.66
C MET A 81 11.99 4.39 33.16
N ASN A 82 10.95 3.97 32.46
CA ASN A 82 10.97 3.82 31.02
C ASN A 82 11.13 5.19 30.33
N LEU A 83 10.34 6.18 30.74
CA LEU A 83 10.47 7.54 30.24
C LEU A 83 11.90 8.07 30.43
N TYR A 84 12.48 7.90 31.63
CA TYR A 84 13.88 8.26 31.87
C TYR A 84 14.84 7.56 30.91
N SER A 85 14.72 6.25 30.72
CA SER A 85 15.60 5.49 29.82
C SER A 85 15.53 6.02 28.39
N ARG A 86 14.31 6.32 27.90
CA ARG A 86 14.12 6.84 26.54
C ARG A 86 14.65 8.25 26.36
N VAL A 87 14.33 9.16 27.26
CA VAL A 87 14.87 10.53 27.21
C VAL A 87 16.40 10.49 27.28
N LYS A 88 16.98 9.63 28.13
CA LYS A 88 18.43 9.45 28.21
C LYS A 88 19.04 8.97 26.90
N GLU A 89 18.45 7.97 26.25
CA GLU A 89 18.92 7.45 24.96
C GLU A 89 18.86 8.52 23.85
N VAL A 90 17.74 9.26 23.78
CA VAL A 90 17.58 10.37 22.82
C VAL A 90 18.64 11.44 23.08
N VAL A 91 18.74 11.95 24.31
CA VAL A 91 19.70 12.99 24.68
C VAL A 91 21.16 12.54 24.41
N ALA A 92 21.48 11.28 24.67
CA ALA A 92 22.80 10.72 24.38
C ALA A 92 23.09 10.67 22.87
N SER A 93 22.09 10.31 22.06
CA SER A 93 22.19 10.26 20.59
C SER A 93 22.36 11.66 19.98
N LEU A 94 21.81 12.68 20.64
CA LEU A 94 22.01 14.09 20.29
C LEU A 94 23.38 14.64 20.72
N HIS A 95 24.26 13.81 21.29
CA HIS A 95 25.58 14.21 21.78
C HIS A 95 25.54 15.39 22.76
N CYS A 96 24.46 15.50 23.54
CA CYS A 96 24.32 16.56 24.53
C CYS A 96 25.50 16.51 25.53
N PRO A 97 26.16 17.65 25.81
CA PRO A 97 27.33 17.68 26.71
C PRO A 97 26.97 17.33 28.16
N THR A 98 25.69 17.44 28.53
CA THR A 98 25.18 17.13 29.86
C THR A 98 24.54 15.75 29.88
N LEU A 99 24.90 14.93 30.87
CA LEU A 99 24.27 13.63 31.07
C LEU A 99 22.87 13.79 31.70
N PHE A 100 21.89 13.13 31.09
CA PHE A 100 20.54 12.99 31.65
C PHE A 100 20.52 11.94 32.76
N THR A 101 19.97 12.30 33.92
CA THR A 101 19.93 11.49 35.14
C THR A 101 18.49 11.37 35.65
N VAL A 102 18.23 10.40 36.52
CA VAL A 102 16.89 10.20 37.11
C VAL A 102 16.43 11.45 37.89
N LYS A 103 17.36 12.24 38.45
CA LYS A 103 17.05 13.50 39.13
C LYS A 103 16.41 14.51 38.20
N ASP A 104 16.77 14.51 36.92
CA ASP A 104 16.23 15.45 35.93
C ASP A 104 14.74 15.21 35.65
N LEU A 105 14.24 14.01 35.98
CA LEU A 105 12.83 13.66 35.90
C LEU A 105 12.12 13.82 37.26
N LEU A 106 12.73 13.33 38.36
CA LEU A 106 12.07 13.29 39.67
C LEU A 106 12.20 14.59 40.49
N LYS A 107 13.25 15.37 40.26
CA LYS A 107 13.55 16.64 40.93
C LYS A 107 14.14 17.62 39.90
N PRO A 108 13.34 18.00 38.90
CA PRO A 108 13.83 18.77 37.77
C PRO A 108 14.39 20.12 38.23
N ASN A 109 15.41 20.58 37.53
CA ASN A 109 16.04 21.87 37.73
C ASN A 109 15.86 22.69 36.46
N ALA A 110 15.35 23.92 36.58
CA ALA A 110 15.01 24.77 35.43
C ALA A 110 16.14 24.90 34.40
N GLU A 111 17.37 25.14 34.85
CA GLU A 111 18.53 25.28 33.95
C GLU A 111 18.83 23.99 33.20
N ARG A 112 18.83 22.85 33.90
CA ARG A 112 19.09 21.55 33.28
C ARG A 112 17.96 21.14 32.32
N THR A 113 16.72 21.35 32.73
CA THR A 113 15.54 21.10 31.91
C THR A 113 15.60 21.90 30.61
N GLU A 114 15.98 23.18 30.66
CA GLU A 114 16.19 24.01 29.46
C GLU A 114 17.29 23.47 28.54
N ILE A 115 18.41 22.99 29.08
CA ILE A 115 19.49 22.41 28.26
C ILE A 115 18.99 21.20 27.47
N PHE A 116 18.29 20.27 28.13
CA PHE A 116 17.78 19.07 27.48
C PHE A 116 16.67 19.38 26.47
N ILE A 117 15.74 20.27 26.82
CA ILE A 117 14.68 20.69 25.89
C ILE A 117 15.30 21.38 24.68
N SER A 118 16.28 22.27 24.87
CA SER A 118 16.96 22.95 23.77
C SER A 118 17.62 21.96 22.82
N ALA A 119 18.34 20.97 23.33
CA ALA A 119 18.97 19.93 22.50
C ALA A 119 17.93 19.16 21.68
N ILE A 120 16.82 18.73 22.32
CA ILE A 120 15.76 17.99 21.65
C ILE A 120 15.05 18.86 20.60
N LEU A 121 14.71 20.10 20.93
CA LEU A 121 14.00 21.01 20.02
C LEU A 121 14.84 21.44 18.83
N ASN A 122 16.14 21.67 19.03
CA ASN A 122 17.06 21.94 17.91
C ASN A 122 17.09 20.76 16.92
N PHE A 123 17.04 19.53 17.44
CA PHE A 123 16.91 18.35 16.59
C PHE A 123 15.54 18.29 15.90
N CYS A 124 14.44 18.58 16.60
CA CYS A 124 13.11 18.66 15.98
C CYS A 124 13.10 19.66 14.81
N PHE A 125 13.63 20.86 15.02
CA PHE A 125 13.76 21.87 13.97
C PHE A 125 14.61 21.40 12.79
N HIS A 126 15.73 20.72 13.07
CA HIS A 126 16.55 20.13 12.02
C HIS A 126 15.77 19.06 11.23
N LYS A 127 15.10 18.15 11.94
CA LYS A 127 14.26 17.09 11.35
C LYS A 127 13.20 17.69 10.45
N ASP A 128 12.43 18.67 10.92
CA ASP A 128 11.36 19.30 10.13
C ASP A 128 11.89 19.96 8.88
N ASN A 129 12.99 20.69 8.98
CA ASN A 129 13.63 21.30 7.81
C ASN A 129 14.07 20.25 6.79
N LYS A 130 14.62 19.12 7.25
CA LYS A 130 14.97 18.01 6.35
C LYS A 130 13.74 17.33 5.76
N MET A 131 12.70 17.11 6.55
CA MET A 131 11.44 16.52 6.08
C MET A 131 10.75 17.41 5.05
N ASN A 132 10.78 18.73 5.22
CA ASN A 132 10.26 19.68 4.24
C ASN A 132 11.00 19.60 2.89
N LEU A 133 12.31 19.32 2.89
CA LEU A 133 13.07 19.07 1.65
C LEU A 133 12.70 17.72 1.00
N LEU A 134 12.31 16.73 1.79
CA LEU A 134 11.88 15.41 1.30
C LEU A 134 10.42 15.37 0.87
N LYS A 135 9.60 16.34 1.29
CA LYS A 135 8.17 16.45 0.95
C LYS A 135 7.86 16.23 -0.53
N PRO A 136 8.53 16.87 -1.51
CA PRO A 136 8.23 16.63 -2.92
C PRO A 136 8.49 15.18 -3.36
N ILE A 137 9.49 14.51 -2.79
CA ILE A 137 9.79 13.10 -3.07
C ILE A 137 8.67 12.21 -2.51
N VAL A 138 8.19 12.51 -1.30
CA VAL A 138 7.07 11.77 -0.69
C VAL A 138 5.79 11.97 -1.50
N GLU A 139 5.52 13.18 -1.98
CA GLU A 139 4.38 13.47 -2.86
C GLU A 139 4.47 12.71 -4.19
N GLU A 140 5.66 12.64 -4.80
CA GLU A 140 5.90 11.85 -6.02
C GLU A 140 5.70 10.34 -5.77
N LEU A 141 6.20 9.82 -4.64
CA LEU A 141 5.99 8.41 -4.26
C LEU A 141 4.51 8.08 -4.07
N ASN A 142 3.74 8.96 -3.43
CA ASN A 142 2.29 8.77 -3.26
C ASN A 142 1.57 8.75 -4.62
N LEU A 143 1.95 9.63 -5.55
CA LEU A 143 1.39 9.66 -6.89
C LEU A 143 1.69 8.36 -7.66
N LEU A 144 2.93 7.85 -7.55
CA LEU A 144 3.31 6.59 -8.18
C LEU A 144 2.56 5.39 -7.59
N ASP A 145 2.32 5.37 -6.28
CA ASP A 145 1.52 4.34 -5.62
C ASP A 145 0.05 4.37 -6.08
N GLU A 146 -0.54 5.55 -6.22
CA GLU A 146 -1.89 5.70 -6.80
C GLU A 146 -1.93 5.20 -8.25
N GLN A 147 -0.96 5.58 -9.08
CA GLN A 147 -0.87 5.10 -10.46
C GLN A 147 -0.70 3.58 -10.52
N GLN A 148 0.13 3.00 -9.66
CA GLN A 148 0.32 1.55 -9.59
C GLN A 148 -1.01 0.85 -9.32
N LYS A 149 -1.78 1.31 -8.33
CA LYS A 149 -3.11 0.76 -8.01
C LYS A 149 -4.07 0.86 -9.19
N GLU A 150 -4.08 1.97 -9.92
CA GLU A 150 -4.90 2.11 -11.14
C GLU A 150 -4.50 1.10 -12.23
N TRP A 151 -3.20 0.91 -12.46
CA TRP A 151 -2.71 -0.05 -13.45
C TRP A 151 -3.03 -1.48 -13.05
N GLU A 152 -2.88 -1.84 -11.78
CA GLU A 152 -3.27 -3.15 -11.26
C GLU A 152 -4.77 -3.41 -11.43
N ALA A 153 -5.61 -2.41 -11.18
CA ALA A 153 -7.06 -2.51 -11.42
C ALA A 153 -7.39 -2.72 -12.90
N LYS A 154 -6.76 -1.95 -13.81
CA LYS A 154 -6.92 -2.10 -15.26
C LYS A 154 -6.45 -3.47 -15.75
N LEU A 155 -5.32 -3.96 -15.24
CA LEU A 155 -4.80 -5.29 -15.56
C LEU A 155 -5.77 -6.39 -15.13
N SER A 156 -6.33 -6.27 -13.93
CA SER A 156 -7.34 -7.20 -13.41
C SER A 156 -8.59 -7.21 -14.30
N GLN A 157 -9.08 -6.03 -14.69
CA GLN A 157 -10.23 -5.92 -15.61
C GLN A 157 -9.94 -6.59 -16.96
N LEU A 158 -8.81 -6.26 -17.60
CA LEU A 158 -8.46 -6.81 -18.91
C LEU A 158 -8.28 -8.34 -18.85
N ASN A 159 -7.72 -8.87 -17.77
CA ASN A 159 -7.61 -10.31 -17.57
C ASN A 159 -8.97 -10.98 -17.44
N ALA A 160 -9.93 -10.35 -16.77
CA ALA A 160 -11.30 -10.85 -16.70
C ALA A 160 -11.99 -10.83 -18.07
N GLU A 161 -11.83 -9.75 -18.85
CA GLU A 161 -12.36 -9.68 -20.22
C GLU A 161 -11.76 -10.77 -21.12
N ILE A 162 -10.44 -10.99 -21.05
CA ILE A 162 -9.76 -12.07 -21.80
C ILE A 162 -10.32 -13.44 -21.41
N ALA A 163 -10.57 -13.68 -20.12
CA ALA A 163 -11.16 -14.93 -19.66
C ALA A 163 -12.56 -15.13 -20.23
N GLU A 164 -13.41 -14.11 -20.21
CA GLU A 164 -14.77 -14.16 -20.77
C GLU A 164 -14.76 -14.44 -22.27
N TYR A 165 -13.87 -13.78 -23.04
CA TYR A 165 -13.72 -14.05 -24.47
C TYR A 165 -13.26 -15.50 -24.76
N ASN A 166 -12.33 -16.01 -23.96
CA ASN A 166 -11.86 -17.39 -24.11
C ASN A 166 -12.98 -18.39 -23.82
N GLU A 167 -13.75 -18.18 -22.76
CA GLU A 167 -14.90 -19.03 -22.43
C GLU A 167 -15.98 -18.98 -23.52
N ALA A 168 -16.27 -17.80 -24.07
CA ALA A 168 -17.20 -17.65 -25.18
C ALA A 168 -16.72 -18.41 -26.43
N ARG A 169 -15.44 -18.27 -26.77
CA ARG A 169 -14.83 -18.98 -27.90
C ARG A 169 -14.85 -20.50 -27.71
N GLU A 170 -14.59 -21.00 -26.50
CA GLU A 170 -14.69 -22.43 -26.20
C GLU A 170 -16.13 -22.95 -26.34
N ARG A 171 -17.12 -22.16 -25.95
CA ARG A 171 -18.55 -22.51 -26.13
C ARG A 171 -18.98 -22.51 -27.60
N GLU A 172 -18.44 -21.62 -28.42
CA GLU A 172 -18.78 -21.52 -29.85
C GLU A 172 -18.05 -22.56 -30.71
N LEU A 173 -16.86 -23.01 -30.30
CA LEU A 173 -16.06 -23.98 -31.04
C LEU A 173 -16.82 -25.26 -31.47
N PRO A 174 -17.61 -25.94 -30.61
CA PRO A 174 -18.36 -27.12 -31.03
C PRO A 174 -19.45 -26.80 -32.06
N LEU A 175 -20.09 -25.62 -31.97
CA LEU A 175 -21.11 -25.20 -32.93
C LEU A 175 -20.50 -24.97 -34.31
N VAL A 176 -19.33 -24.32 -34.36
CA VAL A 176 -18.59 -24.11 -35.62
C VAL A 176 -18.17 -25.46 -36.23
N GLN A 177 -17.66 -26.38 -35.42
CA GLN A 177 -17.27 -27.72 -35.88
C GLN A 177 -18.46 -28.51 -36.45
N GLU A 178 -19.64 -28.37 -35.83
CA GLU A 178 -20.85 -29.02 -36.30
C GLU A 178 -21.33 -28.44 -37.64
N VAL A 179 -21.37 -27.11 -37.78
CA VAL A 179 -21.72 -26.45 -39.05
C VAL A 179 -20.72 -26.83 -40.16
N ASP A 180 -19.42 -26.91 -39.84
CA ASP A 180 -18.40 -27.36 -40.79
C ASP A 180 -18.59 -28.82 -41.22
N ARG A 181 -19.04 -29.69 -40.30
CA ARG A 181 -19.39 -31.09 -40.61
C ARG A 181 -20.59 -31.15 -41.55
N GLU A 182 -21.68 -30.45 -41.23
CA GLU A 182 -22.89 -30.40 -42.05
C GLU A 182 -22.60 -29.83 -43.45
N LEU A 183 -21.76 -28.79 -43.55
CA LEU A 183 -21.34 -28.23 -44.84
C LEU A 183 -20.57 -29.24 -45.69
N LYS A 184 -19.69 -30.06 -45.08
CA LYS A 184 -18.95 -31.11 -45.80
C LYS A 184 -19.90 -32.19 -46.30
N GLU A 185 -20.83 -32.64 -45.46
CA GLU A 185 -21.83 -33.65 -45.82
C GLU A 185 -22.72 -33.15 -46.96
N LEU A 186 -23.24 -31.93 -46.86
CA LEU A 186 -24.08 -31.35 -47.90
C LEU A 186 -23.33 -31.20 -49.23
N ARG A 187 -22.07 -30.76 -49.20
CA ARG A 187 -21.22 -30.68 -50.41
C ARG A 187 -21.02 -32.06 -51.05
N GLN A 188 -20.84 -33.10 -50.24
CA GLN A 188 -20.73 -34.46 -50.73
C GLN A 188 -22.05 -34.93 -51.37
N THR A 189 -23.19 -34.72 -50.71
CA THR A 189 -24.51 -35.05 -51.26
C THR A 189 -24.79 -34.32 -52.58
N ILE A 190 -24.45 -33.04 -52.68
CA ILE A 190 -24.59 -32.27 -53.94
C ILE A 190 -23.74 -32.90 -55.05
N SER A 191 -22.51 -33.32 -54.75
CA SER A 191 -21.64 -33.99 -55.72
C SER A 191 -22.23 -35.32 -56.18
N GLU A 192 -22.72 -36.15 -55.25
CA GLU A 192 -23.36 -37.43 -55.55
C GLU A 192 -24.63 -37.26 -56.39
N LEU A 193 -25.50 -36.31 -56.04
CA LEU A 193 -26.72 -35.99 -56.79
C LEU A 193 -26.40 -35.48 -58.19
N ASN A 194 -25.38 -34.63 -58.34
CA ASN A 194 -24.94 -34.16 -59.66
C ASN A 194 -24.45 -35.32 -60.54
N ASN A 195 -23.67 -36.25 -59.97
CA ASN A 195 -23.23 -37.45 -60.67
C ASN A 195 -24.41 -38.33 -61.08
N HIS A 196 -25.40 -38.50 -60.19
CA HIS A 196 -26.61 -39.28 -60.46
C HIS A 196 -27.50 -38.64 -61.52
N GLN A 197 -27.65 -37.32 -61.49
CA GLN A 197 -28.37 -36.57 -62.52
C GLN A 197 -27.69 -36.73 -63.89
N MET A 198 -26.36 -36.72 -63.94
CA MET A 198 -25.59 -36.88 -65.17
C MET A 198 -25.72 -38.30 -65.74
N SER A 199 -25.70 -39.33 -64.90
CA SER A 199 -25.94 -40.71 -65.31
C SER A 199 -27.37 -40.93 -65.83
N LEU A 200 -28.40 -40.38 -65.16
CA LEU A 200 -29.79 -40.42 -65.60
C LEU A 200 -30.02 -39.69 -66.92
N ARG A 201 -29.40 -38.52 -67.12
CA ARG A 201 -29.44 -37.82 -68.43
C ARG A 201 -28.84 -38.68 -69.54
N THR A 202 -27.80 -39.44 -69.22
CA THR A 202 -27.12 -40.32 -70.18
C THR A 202 -27.99 -41.52 -70.52
N THR A 203 -28.62 -42.17 -69.54
CA THR A 203 -29.55 -43.29 -69.79
C THR A 203 -30.82 -42.84 -70.49
N TYR A 204 -31.37 -41.67 -70.16
CA TYR A 204 -32.52 -41.10 -70.85
C TYR A 204 -32.24 -40.84 -72.33
N ARG A 205 -31.07 -40.28 -72.68
CA ARG A 205 -30.67 -40.14 -74.10
C ARG A 205 -30.62 -41.49 -74.81
N LYS A 206 -29.96 -42.48 -74.20
CA LYS A 206 -29.87 -43.85 -74.77
C LYS A 206 -31.26 -44.46 -75.00
N LEU A 207 -32.16 -44.37 -74.02
CA LEU A 207 -33.52 -44.87 -74.15
C LEU A 207 -34.30 -44.14 -75.24
N LYS A 208 -34.17 -42.81 -75.31
CA LYS A 208 -34.80 -42.01 -76.37
C LYS A 208 -34.29 -42.42 -77.76
N ASP A 209 -32.99 -42.64 -77.91
CA ASP A 209 -32.39 -43.12 -79.17
C ASP A 209 -32.95 -44.50 -79.55
N VAL A 210 -33.08 -45.42 -78.59
CA VAL A 210 -33.71 -46.74 -78.80
C VAL A 210 -35.19 -46.61 -79.17
N THR A 211 -35.94 -45.71 -78.55
CA THR A 211 -37.36 -45.47 -78.89
C THR A 211 -37.50 -44.92 -80.31
N ILE A 212 -36.64 -43.97 -80.72
CA ILE A 212 -36.61 -43.45 -82.09
C ILE A 212 -36.30 -44.59 -83.09
N GLU A 213 -35.33 -45.45 -82.78
CA GLU A 213 -35.03 -46.63 -83.61
C GLU A 213 -36.18 -47.63 -83.69
N MET A 214 -36.92 -47.83 -82.60
CA MET A 214 -38.09 -48.72 -82.56
C MET A 214 -39.28 -48.13 -83.32
N ASP A 215 -39.59 -46.84 -83.15
CA ASP A 215 -40.65 -46.17 -83.92
C ASP A 215 -40.35 -46.20 -85.43
N ALA A 216 -39.08 -46.00 -85.82
CA ALA A 216 -38.65 -46.13 -87.21
C ALA A 216 -38.81 -47.56 -87.77
N LYS A 217 -38.86 -48.59 -86.90
CA LYS A 217 -39.08 -49.99 -87.27
C LYS A 217 -40.56 -50.42 -87.23
N VAL A 218 -41.44 -49.66 -86.56
CA VAL A 218 -42.84 -50.04 -86.31
C VAL A 218 -43.84 -49.19 -87.11
N SER A 219 -43.48 -48.01 -87.63
CA SER A 219 -44.32 -47.26 -88.58
C SER A 219 -44.30 -47.88 -90.00
N PRO A 220 -45.44 -48.34 -90.54
CA PRO A 220 -45.54 -48.79 -91.93
C PRO A 220 -45.82 -47.61 -92.88
N PRO A 221 -45.50 -47.73 -94.18
CA PRO A 221 -45.98 -46.81 -95.23
C PRO A 221 -47.50 -46.91 -95.46
#